data_AF-A0A8T6G7H7-F1
#
_entry.id   AF-A0A8T6G7H7-F1
#
_cell.length_a   1.000
_cell.length_b   1.000
_cell.length_c   1.000
_cell.angle_alpha   90.00
_cell.angle_beta   90.00
_cell.angle_gamma   90.00
#
_symmetry.space_group_name_H-M   'P 1'
#
loop_
_entity.id
_entity.type
_entity.pdbx_description
1 polymer ?
#
loop_
_entity_poly.entity_id
_entity_poly.type
_entity_poly.pdbx_seq_one_letter_code
_entity_poly.pdbx_strand_id
1 'polypeptide(L)'
;MIKLVLRLGILAAVVLAVGGYCSTASAQESIAAPSTLAIHTAYAYHDILGNGDGSVAVLVRYAIDYADDDLPSSSIDELLAVQLSAAAPVVSAQPFPYVRQGFGQGVVGFFIPAPDDIEADTDLTVSLFFFPGGITGADPRETSVLWRTRTVFESDLIDALRTVQRSPAWVAAAAEVIDGEGNLTASGQSYAASAIPYVSTLAPGLYSQVLHDVTVRRAEIGDTYAQELQNTGGSARWRTQFNSTAEWLGQPVIMITTIATLILGLIAAYFFQKISGSQLTTLPVIALALAGGALVGWVHLAFIGVLGFAGLLIVAFVVILKRAS
;
A
#
# COMPACT_ATOMS: atom_id res chain seq x y z
N MET A 1 -42.98 13.80 19.32
CA MET A 1 -41.90 14.67 18.80
C MET A 1 -40.50 14.22 19.21
N ILE A 2 -40.18 14.07 20.51
CA ILE A 2 -38.82 13.74 21.00
C ILE A 2 -38.24 12.44 20.39
N LYS A 3 -39.04 11.37 20.27
CA LYS A 3 -38.60 10.10 19.65
C LYS A 3 -38.33 10.21 18.13
N LEU A 4 -38.97 11.17 17.45
CA LEU A 4 -38.80 11.40 16.01
C LEU A 4 -37.49 12.16 15.73
N VAL A 5 -37.18 13.15 16.56
CA VAL A 5 -35.95 13.95 16.48
C VAL A 5 -34.72 13.12 16.83
N LEU A 6 -34.80 12.25 17.84
CA LEU A 6 -33.71 11.31 18.18
C LEU A 6 -33.42 10.33 17.03
N ARG A 7 -34.47 9.81 16.38
CA ARG A 7 -34.34 8.91 15.23
C ARG A 7 -33.76 9.61 14.01
N LEU A 8 -34.16 10.85 13.73
CA LEU A 8 -33.59 11.67 12.65
C LEU A 8 -32.13 12.08 12.91
N GLY A 9 -31.77 12.36 14.16
CA GLY A 9 -30.38 12.67 14.55
C GLY A 9 -29.45 11.47 14.44
N ILE A 10 -29.90 10.28 14.87
CA ILE A 10 -29.16 9.04 14.68
C ILE A 10 -29.09 8.68 13.19
N LEU A 11 -30.17 8.86 12.42
CA LEU A 11 -30.17 8.62 10.98
C LEU A 11 -29.22 9.58 10.24
N ALA A 12 -29.17 10.87 10.61
CA ALA A 12 -28.24 11.83 10.02
C ALA A 12 -26.78 11.53 10.41
N ALA A 13 -26.53 11.09 11.66
CA ALA A 13 -25.20 10.66 12.08
C ALA A 13 -24.76 9.36 11.38
N VAL A 14 -25.68 8.41 11.15
CA VAL A 14 -25.44 7.20 10.36
C VAL A 14 -25.29 7.54 8.88
N VAL A 15 -26.04 8.49 8.31
CA VAL A 15 -25.90 8.94 6.92
C VAL A 15 -24.63 9.77 6.72
N LEU A 16 -24.13 10.48 7.73
CA LEU A 16 -22.82 11.13 7.67
C LEU A 16 -21.66 10.16 7.91
N ALA A 17 -21.84 9.16 8.78
CA ALA A 17 -20.86 8.10 9.00
C ALA A 17 -20.82 7.08 7.85
N VAL A 18 -21.94 6.81 7.19
CA VAL A 18 -22.03 5.91 6.03
C VAL A 18 -21.82 6.69 4.73
N GLY A 19 -22.39 7.88 4.58
CA GLY A 19 -22.18 8.75 3.41
C GLY A 19 -20.79 9.37 3.34
N GLY A 20 -20.14 9.60 4.48
CA GLY A 20 -18.72 9.96 4.56
C GLY A 20 -17.79 8.78 4.25
N TYR A 21 -18.23 7.55 4.48
CA TYR A 21 -17.54 6.33 4.03
C TYR A 21 -17.90 5.92 2.57
N CYS A 22 -19.02 6.41 2.03
CA CYS A 22 -19.47 6.14 0.66
C CYS A 22 -19.05 7.19 -0.37
N SER A 23 -18.17 8.15 -0.03
CA SER A 23 -17.68 9.14 -1.01
C SER A 23 -16.17 9.35 -0.95
N THR A 24 -15.44 8.24 -0.95
CA THR A 24 -14.36 8.05 -1.93
C THR A 24 -14.42 6.59 -2.38
N ALA A 25 -15.49 6.20 -3.10
CA ALA A 25 -15.16 5.51 -4.34
C ALA A 25 -14.30 6.54 -5.05
N SER A 26 -12.97 6.39 -4.97
CA SER A 26 -12.08 7.12 -5.85
C SER A 26 -12.77 7.04 -7.21
N ALA A 27 -13.01 8.19 -7.83
CA ALA A 27 -13.07 8.16 -9.27
C ALA A 27 -11.71 7.56 -9.65
N GLN A 28 -11.69 6.25 -9.81
CA GLN A 28 -10.62 5.53 -10.42
C GLN A 28 -10.56 6.21 -11.78
N GLU A 29 -9.65 7.17 -11.92
CA GLU A 29 -9.39 7.79 -13.22
C GLU A 29 -9.32 6.61 -14.18
N SER A 30 -10.19 6.61 -15.19
CA SER A 30 -10.31 5.44 -16.05
C SER A 30 -8.95 5.23 -16.68
N ILE A 31 -8.24 4.20 -16.22
CA ILE A 31 -6.95 3.83 -16.77
C ILE A 31 -7.22 3.52 -18.23
N ALA A 32 -6.58 4.25 -19.13
CA ALA A 32 -6.70 3.97 -20.56
C ALA A 32 -6.41 2.47 -20.76
N ALA A 33 -7.24 1.78 -21.54
CA ALA A 33 -7.00 0.37 -21.80
C ALA A 33 -5.63 0.21 -22.49
N PRO A 34 -4.80 -0.76 -22.09
CA PRO A 34 -3.56 -1.03 -22.81
C PRO A 34 -3.90 -1.41 -24.25
N SER A 35 -3.16 -0.84 -25.19
CA SER A 35 -3.27 -1.17 -26.62
C SER A 35 -2.72 -2.57 -26.91
N THR A 36 -1.67 -2.98 -26.19
CA THR A 36 -1.07 -4.30 -26.27
C THR A 36 -0.61 -4.77 -24.89
N LEU A 37 -0.66 -6.08 -24.70
CA LEU A 37 0.01 -6.79 -23.61
C LEU A 37 0.76 -7.95 -24.25
N ALA A 38 2.07 -7.99 -24.07
CA ALA A 38 2.93 -9.01 -24.65
C ALA A 38 3.79 -9.67 -23.57
N ILE A 39 3.83 -11.00 -23.57
CA ILE A 39 4.83 -11.76 -22.83
C ILE A 39 5.99 -12.01 -23.79
N HIS A 40 7.17 -11.50 -23.45
CA HIS A 40 8.37 -11.67 -24.28
C HIS A 40 9.07 -12.99 -24.00
N THR A 41 9.17 -13.35 -22.72
CA THR A 41 9.83 -14.57 -22.27
C THR A 41 9.17 -15.06 -20.98
N ALA A 42 9.02 -16.37 -20.84
CA ALA A 42 8.70 -17.03 -19.58
C ALA A 42 9.68 -18.18 -19.39
N TYR A 43 10.43 -18.15 -18.29
CA TYR A 43 11.43 -19.15 -17.95
C TYR A 43 11.08 -19.82 -16.63
N ALA A 44 11.21 -21.14 -16.56
CA ALA A 44 11.14 -21.90 -15.32
C ALA A 44 12.50 -22.52 -14.98
N TYR A 45 12.81 -22.56 -13.70
CA TYR A 45 14.05 -23.10 -13.17
C TYR A 45 13.69 -24.12 -12.10
N HIS A 46 14.10 -25.35 -12.32
CA HIS A 46 13.93 -26.44 -11.37
C HIS A 46 15.07 -26.47 -10.35
N ASP A 47 14.78 -26.90 -9.12
CA ASP A 47 15.73 -26.98 -8.00
C ASP A 47 16.50 -25.67 -7.80
N ILE A 48 15.76 -24.55 -7.79
CA ILE A 48 16.37 -23.22 -7.75
C ILE A 48 17.17 -22.98 -6.46
N LEU A 49 16.76 -23.57 -5.34
CA LEU A 49 17.48 -23.51 -4.07
C LEU A 49 18.67 -24.49 -3.99
N GLY A 50 18.74 -25.45 -4.90
CA GLY A 50 19.83 -26.40 -5.02
C GLY A 50 19.95 -27.43 -3.91
N ASN A 51 18.89 -27.64 -3.14
CA ASN A 51 18.77 -28.55 -2.01
C ASN A 51 18.05 -29.88 -2.39
N GLY A 52 17.63 -30.04 -3.65
CA GLY A 52 16.94 -31.23 -4.14
C GLY A 52 15.48 -31.32 -3.70
N ASP A 53 14.88 -30.22 -3.26
CA ASP A 53 13.48 -30.16 -2.80
C ASP A 53 12.45 -30.00 -3.92
N GLY A 54 12.92 -29.96 -5.19
CA GLY A 54 12.05 -29.77 -6.35
C GLY A 54 11.53 -28.33 -6.50
N SER A 55 12.05 -27.37 -5.76
CA SER A 55 11.62 -25.97 -5.82
C SER A 55 11.69 -25.38 -7.22
N VAL A 56 10.65 -24.62 -7.60
CA VAL A 56 10.55 -24.00 -8.92
C VAL A 56 10.53 -22.49 -8.79
N ALA A 57 11.38 -21.81 -9.55
CA ALA A 57 11.23 -20.38 -9.80
C ALA A 57 10.74 -20.16 -11.22
N VAL A 58 9.86 -19.18 -11.41
CA VAL A 58 9.42 -18.73 -12.73
C VAL A 58 9.74 -17.26 -12.87
N LEU A 59 10.29 -16.88 -14.03
CA LEU A 59 10.64 -15.52 -14.39
C LEU A 59 9.94 -15.15 -15.70
N VAL A 60 9.11 -14.11 -15.66
CA VAL A 60 8.30 -13.65 -16.79
C VAL A 60 8.69 -12.22 -17.12
N ARG A 61 9.04 -11.98 -18.37
CA ARG A 61 9.25 -10.63 -18.90
C ARG A 61 8.07 -10.25 -19.77
N TYR A 62 7.49 -9.09 -19.48
CA TYR A 62 6.32 -8.59 -20.18
C TYR A 62 6.51 -7.14 -20.62
N ALA A 63 5.70 -6.71 -21.57
CA ALA A 63 5.56 -5.32 -21.97
C ALA A 63 4.07 -4.97 -22.15
N ILE A 64 3.74 -3.75 -21.71
CA ILE A 64 2.41 -3.18 -21.85
C ILE A 64 2.57 -1.87 -22.63
N ASP A 65 1.91 -1.78 -23.79
CA ASP A 65 1.87 -0.55 -24.57
C ASP A 65 0.50 0.11 -24.44
N TYR A 66 0.50 1.44 -24.30
CA TYR A 66 -0.71 2.27 -24.30
C TYR A 66 -0.78 3.06 -25.60
N ALA A 67 -1.99 3.26 -26.12
CA ALA A 67 -2.21 3.98 -27.37
C ALA A 67 -1.83 5.48 -27.27
N ASP A 68 -1.89 6.03 -26.06
CA ASP A 68 -1.56 7.42 -25.74
C ASP A 68 -0.54 7.45 -24.58
N ASP A 69 0.29 8.51 -24.51
CA ASP A 69 1.23 8.74 -23.40
C ASP A 69 0.52 9.15 -22.08
N ASP A 70 -0.81 9.23 -22.09
CA ASP A 70 -1.66 9.46 -20.91
C ASP A 70 -1.77 8.18 -20.07
N LEU A 71 -0.67 7.87 -19.38
CA LEU A 71 -0.64 6.88 -18.32
C LEU A 71 -1.42 7.41 -17.12
N PRO A 72 -2.03 6.52 -16.31
CA PRO A 72 -2.64 6.94 -15.05
C PRO A 72 -1.63 7.72 -14.22
N SER A 73 -2.09 8.79 -13.57
CA SER A 73 -1.26 9.55 -12.63
C SER A 73 -1.25 8.94 -11.23
N SER A 74 -2.14 7.96 -10.99
CA SER A 74 -2.33 7.27 -9.73
C SER A 74 -1.71 5.87 -9.74
N SER A 75 -1.01 5.54 -8.64
CA SER A 75 -0.54 4.18 -8.40
C SER A 75 -1.71 3.27 -8.09
N ILE A 76 -1.77 2.11 -8.75
CA ILE A 76 -2.67 1.01 -8.38
C ILE A 76 -1.93 0.04 -7.45
N ASP A 77 -2.64 -0.64 -6.56
CA ASP A 77 -1.99 -1.58 -5.62
C ASP A 77 -1.56 -2.89 -6.31
N GLU A 78 -2.26 -3.27 -7.38
CA GLU A 78 -1.99 -4.47 -8.17
C GLU A 78 -2.19 -4.18 -9.66
N LEU A 79 -1.15 -4.42 -10.45
CA LEU A 79 -1.14 -4.17 -11.89
C LEU A 79 -1.44 -5.44 -12.69
N LEU A 80 -0.76 -6.53 -12.32
CA LEU A 80 -0.83 -7.79 -13.05
C LEU A 80 -1.11 -8.93 -12.09
N ALA A 81 -1.83 -9.94 -12.55
CA ALA A 81 -1.83 -11.26 -11.95
C ALA A 81 -1.25 -12.27 -12.93
N VAL A 82 -0.45 -13.20 -12.42
CA VAL A 82 0.23 -14.23 -13.21
C VAL A 82 -0.19 -15.58 -12.68
N GLN A 83 -0.64 -16.46 -13.57
CA GLN A 83 -1.05 -17.81 -13.26
C GLN A 83 -0.19 -18.81 -14.04
N LEU A 84 0.18 -19.92 -13.40
CA LEU A 84 0.86 -21.04 -14.02
C LEU A 84 -0.14 -22.19 -14.25
N SER A 85 -0.11 -22.85 -15.42
CA SER A 85 -1.10 -23.88 -15.77
C SER A 85 -1.11 -25.11 -14.85
N ALA A 86 0.03 -25.48 -14.27
CA ALA A 86 0.19 -26.68 -13.45
C ALA A 86 0.19 -26.40 -11.93
N ALA A 87 0.04 -25.15 -11.49
CA ALA A 87 0.01 -24.83 -10.07
C ALA A 87 -0.92 -23.66 -9.73
N ALA A 88 -1.42 -23.66 -8.49
CA ALA A 88 -2.38 -22.70 -7.98
C ALA A 88 -1.86 -21.28 -7.63
N PRO A 89 -0.56 -20.90 -7.60
CA PRO A 89 -0.21 -19.57 -7.13
C PRO A 89 -0.50 -18.54 -8.23
N VAL A 90 -1.55 -17.75 -8.01
CA VAL A 90 -1.72 -16.46 -8.66
C VAL A 90 -0.81 -15.47 -7.95
N VAL A 91 0.18 -14.94 -8.64
CA VAL A 91 1.07 -13.92 -8.10
C VAL A 91 0.73 -12.58 -8.71
N SER A 92 0.50 -11.57 -7.86
CA SER A 92 0.29 -10.21 -8.32
C SER A 92 1.61 -9.43 -8.36
N ALA A 93 1.78 -8.61 -9.40
CA ALA A 93 2.87 -7.65 -9.50
C ALA A 93 2.36 -6.27 -9.13
N GLN A 94 3.08 -5.61 -8.22
CA GLN A 94 2.81 -4.22 -7.86
C GLN A 94 3.51 -3.28 -8.84
N PRO A 95 2.86 -2.18 -9.24
CA PRO A 95 3.50 -1.17 -10.08
C PRO A 95 4.66 -0.51 -9.33
N PHE A 96 5.80 -0.36 -10.01
CA PHE A 96 6.93 0.36 -9.46
C PHE A 96 6.93 1.83 -9.92
N PRO A 97 7.10 2.82 -9.01
CA PRO A 97 6.83 4.22 -9.28
C PRO A 97 7.58 4.81 -10.48
N TYR A 98 8.81 4.35 -10.72
CA TYR A 98 9.70 4.90 -11.74
C TYR A 98 9.49 4.32 -13.14
N VAL A 99 8.68 3.27 -13.31
CA VAL A 99 8.54 2.54 -14.59
C VAL A 99 7.19 2.81 -15.23
N ARG A 100 6.95 4.02 -15.75
CA ARG A 100 5.60 4.40 -16.23
C ARG A 100 4.53 4.18 -15.15
N GLN A 101 4.86 4.36 -13.86
CA GLN A 101 4.01 3.98 -12.72
C GLN A 101 3.57 2.50 -12.74
N GLY A 102 4.45 1.61 -13.20
CA GLY A 102 4.21 0.19 -13.45
C GLY A 102 3.60 -0.14 -14.82
N PHE A 103 3.01 0.83 -15.52
CA PHE A 103 2.26 0.62 -16.76
C PHE A 103 3.18 0.61 -18.00
N GLY A 104 4.07 -0.39 -18.08
CA GLY A 104 5.02 -0.49 -19.18
C GLY A 104 5.74 -1.85 -19.23
N GLN A 105 7.02 -1.82 -19.60
CA GLN A 105 7.85 -3.02 -19.58
C GLN A 105 8.25 -3.39 -18.15
N GLY A 106 8.18 -4.68 -17.83
CA GLY A 106 8.56 -5.18 -16.52
C GLY A 106 8.98 -6.64 -16.51
N VAL A 107 9.40 -7.05 -15.31
CA VAL A 107 9.69 -8.43 -14.96
C VAL A 107 8.79 -8.77 -13.78
N VAL A 108 8.26 -9.98 -13.76
CA VAL A 108 7.58 -10.55 -12.61
C VAL A 108 8.13 -11.95 -12.41
N GLY A 109 8.37 -12.32 -11.17
CA GLY A 109 8.84 -13.65 -10.83
C GLY A 109 8.08 -14.21 -9.65
N PHE A 110 8.07 -15.52 -9.54
CA PHE A 110 7.49 -16.18 -8.39
C PHE A 110 8.22 -17.47 -8.07
N PHE A 111 8.11 -17.86 -6.82
CA PHE A 111 8.78 -19.01 -6.24
C PHE A 111 7.73 -19.97 -5.70
N ILE A 112 7.83 -21.23 -6.08
CA ILE A 112 6.97 -22.31 -5.62
C ILE A 112 7.86 -23.26 -4.82
N PRO A 113 7.73 -23.29 -3.48
CA PRO A 113 8.46 -24.26 -2.66
C PRO A 113 7.87 -25.65 -2.90
N ALA A 114 8.72 -26.59 -3.32
CA ALA A 114 8.39 -28.01 -3.45
C ALA A 114 6.99 -28.30 -4.05
N PRO A 115 6.71 -27.90 -5.31
CA PRO A 115 5.43 -28.19 -5.94
C PRO A 115 5.20 -29.70 -6.06
N ASP A 116 4.07 -30.18 -5.53
CA ASP A 116 3.68 -31.59 -5.65
C ASP A 116 3.35 -32.00 -7.11
N ASP A 117 2.96 -31.04 -7.95
CA ASP A 117 2.40 -31.28 -9.29
C ASP A 117 3.26 -30.71 -10.45
N ILE A 118 4.47 -30.18 -10.18
CA ILE A 118 5.36 -29.64 -11.23
C ILE A 118 6.64 -30.45 -11.29
N GLU A 119 6.72 -31.36 -12.27
CA GLU A 119 7.97 -32.04 -12.62
C GLU A 119 8.80 -31.19 -13.59
N ALA A 120 10.13 -31.34 -13.52
CA ALA A 120 11.04 -30.74 -14.51
C ALA A 120 10.64 -31.15 -15.93
N ASP A 121 10.79 -30.23 -16.89
CA ASP A 121 10.48 -30.44 -18.31
C ASP A 121 9.00 -30.70 -18.64
N THR A 122 8.08 -30.52 -17.67
CA THR A 122 6.64 -30.55 -17.95
C THR A 122 6.21 -29.35 -18.79
N ASP A 123 5.27 -29.53 -19.72
CA ASP A 123 4.69 -28.42 -20.47
C ASP A 123 3.94 -27.47 -19.53
N LEU A 124 4.48 -26.27 -19.35
CA LEU A 124 3.93 -25.23 -18.51
C LEU A 124 3.51 -24.03 -19.37
N THR A 125 2.40 -23.41 -19.00
CA THR A 125 1.90 -22.16 -19.62
C THR A 125 1.77 -21.10 -18.53
N VAL A 126 2.21 -19.89 -18.84
CA VAL A 126 1.94 -18.71 -18.00
C VAL A 126 0.85 -17.87 -18.63
N SER A 127 -0.15 -17.53 -17.85
CA SER A 127 -1.26 -16.64 -18.21
C SER A 127 -1.14 -15.34 -17.41
N LEU A 128 -1.18 -14.21 -18.11
CA LEU A 128 -1.00 -12.88 -17.52
C LEU A 128 -2.29 -12.05 -17.67
N PHE A 129 -2.78 -11.54 -16.54
CA PHE A 129 -4.02 -10.78 -16.38
C PHE A 129 -3.70 -9.35 -15.94
N PHE A 130 -4.49 -8.38 -16.38
CA PHE A 130 -4.28 -6.97 -16.09
C PHE A 130 -5.42 -6.39 -15.23
N PHE A 131 -5.09 -5.62 -14.19
CA PHE A 131 -6.03 -4.99 -13.24
C PHE A 131 -5.72 -3.48 -13.07
N PRO A 132 -6.67 -2.66 -12.58
CA PRO A 132 -8.13 -2.85 -12.48
C PRO A 132 -8.89 -2.37 -13.72
N GLY A 133 -9.72 -3.23 -14.31
CA GLY A 133 -10.85 -2.84 -15.18
C GLY A 133 -10.53 -1.95 -16.38
N GLY A 134 -9.90 -2.49 -17.42
CA GLY A 134 -9.73 -1.78 -18.69
C GLY A 134 -9.97 -2.62 -19.94
N ILE A 135 -9.94 -3.95 -19.83
CA ILE A 135 -10.20 -4.80 -20.98
C ILE A 135 -11.44 -5.63 -20.67
N THR A 136 -12.60 -5.04 -20.94
CA THR A 136 -13.81 -5.82 -21.20
C THR A 136 -13.49 -6.76 -22.37
N GLY A 137 -13.09 -8.00 -22.06
CA GLY A 137 -12.72 -9.01 -23.05
C GLY A 137 -11.22 -9.17 -23.36
N ALA A 138 -10.28 -8.83 -22.48
CA ALA A 138 -8.93 -9.40 -22.63
C ALA A 138 -8.99 -10.84 -22.18
N ASP A 139 -8.94 -11.73 -23.17
CA ASP A 139 -8.41 -13.05 -22.92
C ASP A 139 -7.02 -12.91 -22.28
N PRO A 140 -6.71 -13.73 -21.26
CA PRO A 140 -5.37 -13.77 -20.70
C PRO A 140 -4.34 -13.91 -21.82
N ARG A 141 -3.21 -13.22 -21.67
CA ARG A 141 -2.08 -13.44 -22.57
C ARG A 141 -1.33 -14.65 -22.08
N GLU A 142 -1.25 -15.65 -22.94
CA GLU A 142 -0.63 -16.92 -22.60
C GLU A 142 0.65 -17.13 -23.40
N THR A 143 1.64 -17.74 -22.77
CA THR A 143 2.85 -18.20 -23.46
C THR A 143 3.36 -19.48 -22.81
N SER A 144 4.04 -20.31 -23.60
CA SER A 144 4.72 -21.48 -23.08
C SER A 144 5.93 -21.07 -22.27
N VAL A 145 6.17 -21.79 -21.17
CA VAL A 145 7.33 -21.60 -20.33
C VAL A 145 8.47 -22.47 -20.84
N LEU A 146 9.65 -21.89 -20.94
CA LEU A 146 10.86 -22.61 -21.32
C LEU A 146 11.66 -22.98 -20.08
N TRP A 147 11.96 -24.27 -19.92
CA TRP A 147 12.81 -24.75 -18.84
C TRP A 147 14.27 -24.33 -19.06
N ARG A 148 14.89 -23.89 -17.96
CA ARG A 148 16.26 -23.40 -17.90
C ARG A 148 16.96 -24.04 -16.69
N THR A 149 18.28 -24.17 -16.78
CA THR A 149 19.07 -24.68 -15.65
C THR A 149 19.18 -23.62 -14.57
N ARG A 150 19.18 -24.02 -13.29
CA ARG A 150 19.31 -23.05 -12.18
C ARG A 150 20.54 -22.15 -12.29
N THR A 151 21.63 -22.65 -12.88
CA THR A 151 22.90 -21.94 -13.03
C THR A 151 22.82 -20.70 -13.90
N VAL A 152 21.79 -20.58 -14.76
CA VAL A 152 21.59 -19.41 -15.61
C VAL A 152 20.52 -18.45 -15.07
N PHE A 153 19.94 -18.73 -13.91
CA PHE A 153 18.91 -17.87 -13.31
C PHE A 153 19.40 -16.45 -13.09
N GLU A 154 20.55 -16.26 -12.44
CA GLU A 154 21.09 -14.94 -12.16
C GLU A 154 21.41 -14.18 -13.45
N SER A 155 21.98 -14.85 -14.47
CA SER A 155 22.25 -14.21 -15.76
C SER A 155 20.97 -13.82 -16.49
N ASP A 156 19.96 -14.68 -16.50
CA ASP A 156 18.67 -14.41 -17.14
C ASP A 156 17.93 -13.28 -16.42
N LEU A 157 18.04 -13.20 -15.09
CA LEU A 157 17.52 -12.10 -14.29
C LEU A 157 18.25 -10.79 -14.56
N ILE A 158 19.59 -10.79 -14.61
CA ILE A 158 20.38 -9.60 -14.98
C ILE A 158 19.97 -9.09 -16.35
N ASP A 159 19.83 -9.97 -17.34
CA ASP A 159 19.45 -9.58 -18.70
C ASP A 159 18.03 -9.00 -18.74
N ALA A 160 17.10 -9.59 -17.99
CA ALA A 160 15.75 -9.09 -17.85
C ALA A 160 15.72 -7.67 -17.23
N LEU A 161 16.45 -7.47 -16.13
CA LEU A 161 16.55 -6.18 -15.43
C LEU A 161 17.29 -5.11 -16.25
N ARG A 162 18.34 -5.48 -16.99
CA ARG A 162 19.01 -4.57 -17.95
C ARG A 162 18.07 -4.12 -19.05
N THR A 163 17.18 -5.01 -19.49
CA THR A 163 16.16 -4.64 -20.48
C THR A 163 15.19 -3.62 -19.89
N VAL A 164 14.72 -3.85 -18.65
CA VAL A 164 13.87 -2.91 -17.92
C VAL A 164 14.55 -1.55 -17.73
N GLN A 165 15.82 -1.51 -17.35
CA GLN A 165 16.61 -0.27 -17.19
C GLN A 165 16.73 0.55 -18.47
N ARG A 166 16.70 -0.09 -19.64
CA ARG A 166 16.72 0.58 -20.94
C ARG A 166 15.36 1.13 -21.37
N SER A 167 14.29 0.85 -20.63
CA SER A 167 12.98 1.42 -20.94
C SER A 167 13.01 2.95 -20.77
N PRO A 168 12.25 3.70 -21.59
CA PRO A 168 12.26 5.16 -21.55
C PRO A 168 11.98 5.76 -20.17
N ALA A 169 11.19 5.09 -19.34
CA ALA A 169 10.84 5.56 -17.99
C ALA A 169 12.01 5.50 -17.00
N TRP A 170 12.77 4.41 -16.99
CA TRP A 170 13.98 4.30 -16.17
C TRP A 170 15.05 5.29 -16.62
N VAL A 171 15.21 5.46 -17.93
CA VAL A 171 16.14 6.44 -18.51
C VAL A 171 15.74 7.87 -18.13
N ALA A 172 14.45 8.22 -18.20
CA ALA A 172 13.95 9.53 -17.80
C ALA A 172 14.12 9.82 -16.31
N ALA A 173 13.99 8.80 -15.45
CA ALA A 173 14.22 8.90 -14.02
C ALA A 173 15.71 9.02 -13.64
N ALA A 174 16.63 8.86 -14.61
CA ALA A 174 18.07 8.78 -14.38
C ALA A 174 18.45 7.77 -13.27
N ALA A 175 17.67 6.70 -13.15
CA ALA A 175 17.84 5.66 -12.16
C ALA A 175 18.39 4.38 -12.81
N GLU A 176 19.32 3.73 -12.14
CA GLU A 176 19.89 2.45 -12.58
C GLU A 176 19.26 1.33 -11.77
N VAL A 177 18.93 0.21 -12.41
CA VAL A 177 18.44 -1.02 -11.75
C VAL A 177 19.63 -1.90 -11.39
N ILE A 178 20.52 -2.06 -12.37
CA ILE A 178 21.75 -2.82 -12.29
C ILE A 178 22.92 -1.89 -12.62
N ASP A 179 23.98 -1.99 -11.83
CA ASP A 179 25.22 -1.25 -12.05
C ASP A 179 26.05 -1.83 -13.22
N GLY A 180 27.19 -1.21 -13.52
CA GLY A 180 28.10 -1.69 -14.56
C GLY A 180 28.71 -3.08 -14.31
N GLU A 181 28.65 -3.55 -13.06
CA GLU A 181 29.25 -4.82 -12.60
C GLU A 181 28.24 -5.96 -12.56
N GLY A 182 26.94 -5.67 -12.67
CA GLY A 182 25.86 -6.67 -12.64
C GLY A 182 25.13 -6.77 -11.31
N ASN A 183 25.40 -5.89 -10.34
CA ASN A 183 24.73 -5.88 -9.04
C ASN A 183 23.51 -4.95 -9.05
N LEU A 184 22.54 -5.24 -8.18
CA LEU A 184 21.38 -4.40 -7.93
C LEU A 184 21.80 -3.13 -7.17
N THR A 185 21.46 -1.97 -7.74
CA THR A 185 21.53 -0.68 -7.04
C THR A 185 20.45 -0.59 -5.95
N ALA A 186 20.44 0.47 -5.14
CA ALA A 186 19.37 0.67 -4.14
C ALA A 186 17.96 0.69 -4.77
N SER A 187 17.78 1.41 -5.89
CA SER A 187 16.51 1.45 -6.63
C SER A 187 16.19 0.09 -7.26
N GLY A 188 17.20 -0.62 -7.75
CA GLY A 188 17.05 -1.96 -8.30
C GLY A 188 16.63 -2.99 -7.25
N GLN A 189 17.16 -2.90 -6.03
CA GLN A 189 16.76 -3.77 -4.92
C GLN A 189 15.30 -3.55 -4.53
N SER A 190 14.85 -2.29 -4.42
CA SER A 190 13.44 -1.98 -4.17
C SER A 190 12.55 -2.49 -5.31
N TYR A 191 12.94 -2.30 -6.57
CA TYR A 191 12.21 -2.80 -7.72
C TYR A 191 12.11 -4.33 -7.72
N ALA A 192 13.25 -5.02 -7.60
CA ALA A 192 13.33 -6.46 -7.64
C ALA A 192 12.56 -7.11 -6.48
N ALA A 193 12.59 -6.52 -5.28
CA ALA A 193 11.82 -7.01 -4.14
C ALA A 193 10.30 -6.92 -4.36
N SER A 194 9.81 -5.88 -5.04
CA SER A 194 8.39 -5.74 -5.39
C SER A 194 7.99 -6.63 -6.58
N ALA A 195 8.89 -6.81 -7.55
CA ALA A 195 8.62 -7.54 -8.79
C ALA A 195 8.79 -9.07 -8.66
N ILE A 196 9.71 -9.51 -7.80
CA ILE A 196 10.12 -10.90 -7.65
C ILE A 196 10.22 -11.19 -6.13
N PRO A 197 9.19 -11.79 -5.54
CA PRO A 197 9.26 -12.22 -4.14
C PRO A 197 10.46 -13.13 -3.90
N TYR A 198 11.15 -12.93 -2.77
CA TYR A 198 12.31 -13.72 -2.35
C TYR A 198 13.54 -13.66 -3.29
N VAL A 199 13.65 -12.64 -4.15
CA VAL A 199 14.81 -12.51 -5.06
C VAL A 199 16.16 -12.47 -4.35
N SER A 200 16.22 -11.97 -3.10
CA SER A 200 17.43 -12.03 -2.25
C SER A 200 17.86 -13.44 -1.86
N THR A 201 16.91 -14.37 -1.79
CA THR A 201 17.18 -15.79 -1.53
C THR A 201 17.53 -16.53 -2.83
N LEU A 202 16.87 -16.17 -3.94
CA LEU A 202 17.02 -16.87 -5.23
C LEU A 202 18.27 -16.44 -6.01
N ALA A 203 18.66 -15.17 -5.90
CA ALA A 203 19.81 -14.57 -6.58
C ALA A 203 20.63 -13.71 -5.61
N PRO A 204 21.22 -14.30 -4.55
CA PRO A 204 21.98 -13.56 -3.56
C PRO A 204 23.22 -12.88 -4.16
N GLY A 205 23.76 -13.41 -5.27
CA GLY A 205 24.91 -12.84 -5.97
C GLY A 205 24.65 -11.45 -6.55
N LEU A 206 23.39 -11.07 -6.78
CA LEU A 206 23.00 -9.76 -7.30
C LEU A 206 22.99 -8.67 -6.24
N TYR A 207 22.96 -9.02 -4.97
CA TYR A 207 23.03 -8.05 -3.89
C TYR A 207 24.50 -7.75 -3.64
N SER A 208 24.94 -6.53 -3.91
CA SER A 208 26.29 -6.12 -3.53
C SER A 208 26.43 -6.39 -2.03
N GLN A 209 27.33 -7.28 -1.64
CA GLN A 209 27.70 -7.44 -0.24
C GLN A 209 28.45 -6.19 0.17
N VAL A 210 27.71 -5.11 0.42
CA VAL A 210 28.17 -4.09 1.34
C VAL A 210 28.27 -4.84 2.65
N LEU A 211 29.48 -5.27 3.00
CA LEU A 211 29.87 -5.54 4.38
C LEU A 211 29.48 -4.27 5.15
N HIS A 212 28.25 -4.24 5.65
CA HIS A 212 27.84 -3.29 6.64
C HIS A 212 28.74 -3.61 7.83
N ASP A 213 29.84 -2.86 7.94
CA ASP A 213 30.47 -2.63 9.22
C ASP A 213 29.32 -2.34 10.19
N VAL A 214 29.20 -3.16 11.23
CA VAL A 214 28.12 -3.13 12.23
C VAL A 214 28.36 -1.90 13.12
N THR A 215 28.40 -0.73 12.49
CA THR A 215 28.05 0.51 13.12
C THR A 215 26.54 0.46 13.26
N VAL A 216 26.07 0.40 14.50
CA VAL A 216 24.65 0.41 14.86
C VAL A 216 24.04 1.70 14.30
N ARG A 217 23.66 1.69 13.02
CA ARG A 217 22.83 2.70 12.41
C ARG A 217 21.42 2.30 12.82
N ARG A 218 20.85 3.07 13.75
CA ARG A 218 19.45 2.97 14.18
C ARG A 218 18.61 2.66 12.94
N ALA A 219 17.97 1.49 12.94
CA ALA A 219 16.91 1.19 12.00
C ALA A 219 15.99 2.41 11.97
N GLU A 220 15.81 2.99 10.78
CA GLU A 220 14.71 3.91 10.54
C GLU A 220 13.46 3.07 10.80
N ILE A 221 12.90 3.27 11.99
CA ILE A 221 11.62 2.73 12.39
C ILE A 221 10.66 3.23 11.31
N GLY A 222 10.22 2.31 10.45
CA GLY A 222 9.21 2.60 9.43
C GLY A 222 8.01 3.29 10.07
N ASP A 223 7.31 4.06 9.25
CA ASP A 223 6.11 4.77 9.67
C ASP A 223 5.21 3.86 10.51
N THR A 224 4.90 4.30 11.72
CA THR A 224 3.99 3.57 12.60
C THR A 224 2.62 3.44 11.92
N TYR A 225 1.81 2.45 12.27
CA TYR A 225 0.44 2.31 11.77
C TYR A 225 -0.39 3.62 11.87
N ALA A 226 -0.07 4.47 12.85
CA ALA A 226 -0.63 5.82 12.97
C ALA A 226 -0.21 6.78 11.83
N GLN A 227 1.05 6.73 11.39
CA GLN A 227 1.55 7.48 10.23
C GLN A 227 0.99 6.94 8.90
N GLU A 228 0.79 5.62 8.81
CA GLU A 228 0.19 5.00 7.62
C GLU A 228 -1.28 5.38 7.45
N LEU A 229 -2.07 5.34 8.53
CA LEU A 229 -3.45 5.89 8.56
C LEU A 229 -3.51 7.38 8.22
N GLN A 230 -2.48 8.15 8.58
CA GLN A 230 -2.37 9.57 8.24
C GLN A 230 -2.03 9.82 6.76
N ASN A 231 -1.44 8.85 6.07
CA ASN A 231 -0.99 8.95 4.68
C ASN A 231 -2.10 8.58 3.67
N THR A 232 -3.01 7.65 4.00
CA THR A 232 -3.91 7.04 3.01
C THR A 232 -5.26 7.75 2.79
N GLY A 233 -5.71 8.63 3.72
CA GLY A 233 -7.08 9.16 3.69
C GLY A 233 -7.22 10.65 3.39
N GLY A 234 -7.30 11.08 2.11
CA GLY A 234 -7.76 12.44 1.69
C GLY A 234 -7.06 13.65 2.32
N SER A 235 -5.97 13.40 3.06
CA SER A 235 -5.40 14.26 4.10
C SER A 235 -4.25 15.10 3.58
N ALA A 236 -3.72 14.83 2.39
CA ALA A 236 -2.54 15.51 1.86
C ALA A 236 -2.69 17.04 1.86
N ARG A 237 -3.85 17.56 1.42
CA ARG A 237 -4.11 19.03 1.40
C ARG A 237 -4.27 19.62 2.81
N TRP A 238 -5.02 18.95 3.68
CA TRP A 238 -5.20 19.38 5.07
C TRP A 238 -3.89 19.31 5.87
N ARG A 239 -3.09 18.29 5.62
CA ARG A 239 -1.77 18.10 6.21
C ARG A 239 -0.79 19.17 5.76
N THR A 240 -0.77 19.55 4.48
CA THR A 240 0.05 20.69 4.04
C THR A 240 -0.35 21.98 4.77
N GLN A 241 -1.64 22.21 5.02
CA GLN A 241 -2.10 23.36 5.82
C GLN A 241 -1.72 23.25 7.30
N PHE A 242 -1.89 22.09 7.93
CA PHE A 242 -1.50 21.89 9.33
C PHE A 242 0.01 21.95 9.52
N ASN A 243 0.78 21.42 8.58
CA ASN A 243 2.25 21.50 8.58
C ASN A 243 2.72 22.93 8.43
N SER A 244 2.14 23.70 7.51
CA SER A 244 2.45 25.13 7.35
C SER A 244 2.08 25.94 8.60
N THR A 245 0.96 25.62 9.25
CA THR A 245 0.54 26.27 10.51
C THR A 245 1.46 25.87 11.68
N ALA A 246 1.92 24.62 11.71
CA ALA A 246 2.88 24.09 12.68
C ALA A 246 4.23 24.78 12.57
N GLU A 247 4.72 24.92 11.36
CA GLU A 247 5.96 25.63 11.06
C GLU A 247 5.88 27.10 11.44
N TRP A 248 4.77 27.78 11.13
CA TRP A 248 4.55 29.18 11.51
C TRP A 248 4.50 29.40 13.04
N LEU A 249 3.89 28.47 13.79
CA LEU A 249 3.79 28.54 15.25
C LEU A 249 5.01 27.97 15.99
N GLY A 250 5.93 27.30 15.29
CA GLY A 250 7.03 26.56 15.91
C GLY A 250 6.55 25.43 16.82
N GLN A 251 5.41 24.81 16.51
CA GLN A 251 4.79 23.76 17.33
C GLN A 251 4.72 22.41 16.59
N PRO A 252 4.67 21.27 17.29
CA PRO A 252 4.43 19.97 16.66
C PRO A 252 3.05 19.91 15.99
N VAL A 253 2.96 19.31 14.79
CA VAL A 253 1.72 19.17 14.01
C VAL A 253 0.60 18.50 14.81
N ILE A 254 0.95 17.46 15.60
CA ILE A 254 0.00 16.72 16.43
C ILE A 254 -0.70 17.62 17.47
N MET A 255 -0.03 18.66 17.95
CA MET A 255 -0.61 19.62 18.90
C MET A 255 -1.68 20.47 18.20
N ILE A 256 -1.42 20.90 16.97
CA ILE A 256 -2.34 21.72 16.18
C ILE A 256 -3.56 20.91 15.76
N THR A 257 -3.37 19.68 15.28
CA THR A 257 -4.49 18.79 14.92
C THR A 257 -5.34 18.44 16.13
N THR A 258 -4.74 18.27 17.32
CA THR A 258 -5.47 18.05 18.57
C THR A 258 -6.31 19.27 18.96
N ILE A 259 -5.76 20.48 18.87
CA ILE A 259 -6.48 21.73 19.13
C ILE A 259 -7.63 21.91 18.13
N ALA A 260 -7.37 21.66 16.84
CA ALA A 260 -8.39 21.73 15.80
C ALA A 260 -9.55 20.75 16.07
N THR A 261 -9.23 19.51 16.48
CA THR A 261 -10.23 18.50 16.85
C THR A 261 -11.08 18.96 18.04
N LEU A 262 -10.46 19.56 19.06
CA LEU A 262 -11.18 20.10 20.22
C LEU A 262 -12.12 21.25 19.83
N ILE A 263 -11.66 22.16 18.96
CA ILE A 263 -12.49 23.27 18.46
C ILE A 263 -13.69 22.72 17.67
N LEU A 264 -13.46 21.76 16.76
CA LEU A 264 -14.54 21.11 16.02
C LEU A 264 -15.52 20.39 16.93
N GLY A 265 -15.03 19.69 17.96
CA GLY A 265 -15.86 19.05 18.98
C GLY A 265 -16.72 20.05 19.76
N LEU A 266 -16.15 21.21 20.13
CA LEU A 266 -16.89 22.29 20.80
C LEU A 266 -17.95 22.93 19.90
N ILE A 267 -17.63 23.17 18.63
CA ILE A 267 -18.57 23.70 17.64
C ILE A 267 -19.72 22.71 17.43
N ALA A 268 -19.41 21.42 17.24
CA ALA A 268 -20.42 20.38 17.11
C ALA A 268 -21.31 20.30 18.36
N ALA A 269 -20.71 20.32 19.55
CA ALA A 269 -21.44 20.29 20.81
C ALA A 269 -22.36 21.51 20.98
N TYR A 270 -21.91 22.71 20.58
CA TYR A 270 -22.72 23.92 20.59
C TYR A 270 -23.97 23.79 19.69
N PHE A 271 -23.80 23.30 18.46
CA PHE A 271 -24.94 23.07 17.56
C PHE A 271 -25.87 21.98 18.08
N PHE A 272 -25.33 20.88 18.62
CA PHE A 272 -26.13 19.83 19.24
C PHE A 272 -26.91 20.32 20.45
N GLN A 273 -26.33 21.19 21.28
CA GLN A 273 -27.03 21.81 22.41
C GLN A 273 -28.17 22.70 21.93
N LYS A 274 -27.94 23.51 20.89
CA LYS A 274 -28.98 24.38 20.29
C LYS A 274 -30.13 23.59 19.70
N ILE A 275 -29.86 22.44 19.09
CA ILE A 275 -30.88 21.58 18.46
C ILE A 275 -31.62 20.74 19.51
N SER A 276 -30.89 20.13 20.45
CA SER A 276 -31.47 19.21 21.44
C SER A 276 -32.11 19.92 22.63
N GLY A 277 -31.77 21.19 22.86
CA GLY A 277 -32.21 21.96 24.03
C GLY A 277 -31.66 21.45 25.37
N SER A 278 -30.78 20.43 25.35
CA SER A 278 -30.22 19.79 26.54
C SER A 278 -28.73 20.07 26.64
N GLN A 279 -28.29 20.54 27.81
CA GLN A 279 -26.86 20.74 28.09
C GLN A 279 -26.10 19.42 28.30
N LEU A 280 -26.83 18.33 28.58
CA LEU A 280 -26.25 17.02 28.89
C LEU A 280 -25.65 16.32 27.65
N THR A 281 -25.94 16.79 26.44
CA THR A 281 -25.44 16.21 25.18
C THR A 281 -24.03 16.70 24.81
N THR A 282 -23.54 17.76 25.46
CA THR A 282 -22.25 18.39 25.16
C THR A 282 -21.07 17.41 25.35
N LEU A 283 -21.04 16.71 26.48
CA LEU A 283 -19.94 15.79 26.83
C LEU A 283 -19.83 14.59 25.86
N PRO A 284 -20.92 13.86 25.55
CA PRO A 284 -20.88 12.78 24.55
C PRO A 284 -20.43 13.23 23.16
N VAL A 285 -20.83 14.44 22.72
CA VAL A 285 -20.47 14.95 21.39
C VAL A 285 -18.97 15.28 21.30
N ILE A 286 -18.41 15.88 22.36
CA ILE A 286 -16.96 16.13 22.43
C ILE A 286 -16.19 14.81 22.50
N ALA A 287 -16.67 13.82 23.26
CA ALA A 287 -16.05 12.51 23.33
C ALA A 287 -16.05 11.79 21.96
N LEU A 288 -17.15 11.90 21.21
CA LEU A 288 -17.26 11.35 19.85
C LEU A 288 -16.28 12.05 18.88
N ALA A 289 -16.15 13.37 18.97
CA ALA A 289 -15.22 14.14 18.16
C ALA A 289 -13.75 13.76 18.44
N LEU A 290 -13.40 13.56 19.71
CA LEU A 290 -12.06 13.10 20.11
C LEU A 290 -11.78 11.66 19.64
N ALA A 291 -12.76 10.76 19.77
CA ALA A 291 -12.64 9.39 19.25
C ALA A 291 -12.46 9.38 17.72
N GLY A 292 -13.27 10.16 17.00
CA GLY A 292 -13.12 10.35 15.56
C GLY A 292 -11.76 10.93 15.18
N GLY A 293 -11.29 11.95 15.92
CA GLY A 293 -9.96 12.53 15.71
C GLY A 293 -8.83 11.53 15.94
N ALA A 294 -8.95 10.60 16.89
CA ALA A 294 -7.97 9.52 17.05
C ALA A 294 -7.98 8.52 15.90
N LEU A 295 -9.15 8.16 15.38
CA LEU A 295 -9.27 7.23 14.26
C LEU A 295 -8.60 7.77 13.00
N VAL A 296 -8.61 9.09 12.81
CA VAL A 296 -7.95 9.77 11.68
C VAL A 296 -6.49 10.18 12.03
N GLY A 297 -6.00 9.79 13.20
CA GLY A 297 -4.63 10.08 13.64
C GLY A 297 -4.36 11.55 13.98
N TRP A 298 -5.39 12.38 14.16
CA TRP A 298 -5.27 13.79 14.55
C TRP A 298 -5.04 13.98 16.05
N VAL A 299 -5.45 12.99 16.85
CA VAL A 299 -5.28 12.96 18.30
C VAL A 299 -4.51 11.71 18.70
N HIS A 300 -3.50 11.88 19.56
CA HIS A 300 -2.72 10.76 20.05
C HIS A 300 -3.55 9.85 20.97
N LEU A 301 -3.54 8.53 20.75
CA LEU A 301 -4.32 7.57 21.55
C LEU A 301 -4.01 7.64 23.04
N ALA A 302 -2.74 7.83 23.41
CA ALA A 302 -2.34 8.04 24.81
C ALA A 302 -3.04 9.25 25.46
N PHE A 303 -3.28 10.33 24.72
CA PHE A 303 -3.98 11.51 25.23
C PHE A 303 -5.45 11.21 25.53
N ILE A 304 -6.12 10.44 24.66
CA ILE A 304 -7.48 9.95 24.92
C ILE A 304 -7.50 9.01 26.13
N GLY A 305 -6.50 8.15 26.28
CA GLY A 305 -6.35 7.30 27.47
C GLY A 305 -6.26 8.11 28.77
N VAL A 306 -5.46 9.18 28.79
CA VAL A 306 -5.34 10.09 29.95
C VAL A 306 -6.66 10.82 30.22
N LEU A 307 -7.35 11.33 29.18
CA LEU A 307 -8.65 11.99 29.34
C LEU A 307 -9.74 11.02 29.83
N GLY A 308 -9.77 9.80 29.31
CA GLY A 308 -10.69 8.75 29.72
C GLY A 308 -10.45 8.35 31.18
N PHE A 309 -9.19 8.21 31.59
CA PHE A 309 -8.82 7.94 32.97
C PHE A 309 -9.21 9.08 33.91
N ALA A 310 -8.93 10.33 33.53
CA ALA A 310 -9.36 11.51 34.30
C ALA A 310 -10.90 11.58 34.43
N GLY A 311 -11.64 11.27 33.35
CA GLY A 311 -13.09 11.18 33.36
C GLY A 311 -13.61 10.12 34.33
N LEU A 312 -12.99 8.94 34.35
CA LEU A 312 -13.32 7.87 35.31
C LEU A 312 -13.06 8.30 36.75
N LEU A 313 -11.96 9.01 37.03
CA LEU A 313 -11.68 9.56 38.36
C LEU A 313 -12.74 10.57 38.80
N ILE A 314 -13.20 11.44 37.90
CA ILE A 314 -14.28 12.40 38.20
C ILE A 314 -15.59 11.66 38.48
N VAL A 315 -15.94 10.65 37.68
CA VAL A 315 -17.15 9.83 37.92
C VAL A 315 -17.04 9.09 39.24
N ALA A 316 -15.91 8.47 39.54
CA ALA A 316 -15.66 7.80 40.81
C ALA A 316 -15.79 8.78 41.99
N PHE A 317 -15.22 9.97 41.90
CA PHE A 317 -15.35 11.01 42.92
C PHE A 317 -16.81 11.45 43.13
N VAL A 318 -17.54 11.73 42.05
CA VAL A 318 -18.93 12.19 42.13
C VAL A 318 -19.89 11.09 42.63
N VAL A 319 -19.69 9.85 42.20
CA VAL A 319 -20.59 8.75 42.54
C VAL A 319 -20.28 8.15 43.91
N ILE A 320 -19.00 7.99 44.26
CA ILE A 320 -18.56 7.27 45.46
C ILE A 320 -18.35 8.26 46.61
N LEU A 321 -17.54 9.30 46.41
CA LEU A 321 -17.11 10.18 47.50
C LEU A 321 -18.16 11.24 47.84
N LYS A 322 -18.79 11.85 46.84
CA LYS A 322 -19.82 12.88 47.06
C LYS A 322 -21.17 12.32 47.53
N ARG A 323 -21.46 11.03 47.32
CA ARG A 323 -22.65 10.38 47.89
C ARG A 323 -22.43 9.88 49.33
N ALA A 324 -21.18 9.71 49.74
CA ALA A 324 -20.82 9.26 51.09
C ALA A 324 -20.74 10.41 52.11
N SER A 325 -20.70 11.67 51.64
CA SER A 325 -20.79 12.90 52.44
C SER A 325 -22.20 13.50 52.38
#